data_AF-A0A368DI39-F1
#
_entry.id   AF-A0A368DI39-F1
#
_cell.length_a   1.000
_cell.length_b   1.000
_cell.length_c   1.000
_cell.angle_alpha   90.00
_cell.angle_beta   90.00
_cell.angle_gamma   90.00
#
_symmetry.space_group_name_H-M   'P 1'
#
loop_
_entity.id
_entity.type
_entity.pdbx_description
1 polymer ?
#
loop_
_entity_poly.entity_id
_entity_poly.type
_entity_poly.pdbx_seq_one_letter_code
_entity_poly.pdbx_strand_id
1 'polypeptide(L)'
;MIKILAVLLLAIAGFYLGYKLYKSNKENDQTVSMYATLTMICALVGGIVLISYLLLKGSPWTGENKVLMRYILVFCLAVSFVYLGGKLIIRGRKGDDRLTQIAGLSWVLVTLLASGYAISYVSKMNEGWTPERQKALMDKCIEQNASYGYDCPCFVEEVMKKYQTNEAYNAAMKGGNEDKFHEAMDTLCPCGVKSYSESEVESIDF
;
A
#
# COMPACT_ATOMS: atom_id res chain seq x y z
N MET A 1 6.89 -19.89 -1.28
CA MET A 1 8.25 -19.87 -0.67
C MET A 1 9.37 -19.86 -1.72
N ILE A 2 9.45 -20.85 -2.63
CA ILE A 2 10.50 -20.94 -3.67
C ILE A 2 10.62 -19.67 -4.54
N LYS A 3 9.50 -19.10 -4.98
CA LYS A 3 9.48 -17.86 -5.80
C LYS A 3 10.06 -16.65 -5.07
N ILE A 4 9.79 -16.52 -3.77
CA ILE A 4 10.32 -15.43 -2.93
C ILE A 4 11.84 -15.59 -2.77
N LEU A 5 12.29 -16.81 -2.51
CA LEU A 5 13.72 -17.12 -2.40
C LEU A 5 14.47 -16.83 -3.72
N ALA A 6 13.88 -17.18 -4.86
CA ALA A 6 14.46 -16.91 -6.17
C ALA A 6 14.61 -15.40 -6.44
N VAL A 7 13.58 -14.61 -6.14
CA VAL A 7 13.64 -13.14 -6.27
C VAL A 7 14.68 -12.54 -5.33
N LEU A 8 14.76 -13.03 -4.09
CA LEU A 8 15.74 -12.56 -3.12
C LEU A 8 17.18 -12.85 -3.55
N LEU A 9 17.44 -14.06 -4.07
CA LEU A 9 18.75 -14.42 -4.63
C LEU A 9 19.10 -13.56 -5.85
N LEU A 10 18.12 -13.28 -6.72
CA LEU A 10 18.33 -12.43 -7.89
C LEU A 10 18.63 -10.97 -7.50
N ALA A 11 17.94 -10.44 -6.49
CA ALA A 11 18.21 -9.11 -5.95
C ALA A 11 19.61 -9.04 -5.32
N ILE A 12 20.02 -10.05 -4.54
CA ILE A 12 21.37 -10.13 -3.96
C ILE A 12 22.43 -10.23 -5.07
N ALA A 13 22.21 -11.06 -6.09
CA ALA A 13 23.14 -11.20 -7.21
C ALA A 13 23.28 -9.88 -7.99
N GLY A 14 22.17 -9.20 -8.29
CA GLY A 14 22.17 -7.89 -8.95
C GLY A 14 22.88 -6.82 -8.12
N PHE A 15 22.64 -6.78 -6.81
CA PHE A 15 23.31 -5.87 -5.90
C PHE A 15 24.82 -6.15 -5.84
N TYR A 16 25.21 -7.42 -5.73
CA TYR A 16 26.61 -7.84 -5.73
C TYR A 16 27.32 -7.47 -7.04
N LEU A 17 26.66 -7.63 -8.19
CA LEU A 17 27.19 -7.21 -9.49
C LEU A 17 27.43 -5.69 -9.53
N GLY A 18 26.46 -4.90 -9.07
CA GLY A 18 26.61 -3.44 -8.94
C GLY A 18 27.76 -3.05 -8.00
N TYR A 19 27.86 -3.70 -6.83
CA TYR A 19 28.96 -3.48 -5.89
C TYR A 19 30.33 -3.86 -6.49
N LYS A 20 30.41 -4.99 -7.20
CA LYS A 20 31.64 -5.43 -7.85
C LYS A 20 32.07 -4.46 -8.95
N LEU A 21 31.13 -3.97 -9.77
CA LEU A 21 31.37 -2.92 -10.77
C LEU A 21 31.89 -1.64 -10.13
N TYR A 22 31.29 -1.21 -9.02
CA TYR A 22 31.75 -0.05 -8.26
C TYR A 22 33.18 -0.23 -7.76
N LYS A 23 33.49 -1.40 -7.19
CA LYS A 23 34.83 -1.71 -6.64
C LYS A 23 35.89 -1.92 -7.71
N SER A 24 35.53 -2.44 -8.89
CA SER A 24 36.46 -2.65 -10.01
C SER A 24 36.83 -1.37 -10.76
N ASN A 25 36.16 -0.26 -10.46
CA ASN A 25 36.39 1.03 -11.10
C ASN A 25 37.70 1.68 -10.63
N LYS A 26 38.84 1.15 -11.08
CA LYS A 26 40.19 1.60 -10.70
C LYS A 26 40.54 2.99 -11.22
N GLU A 27 40.01 3.36 -12.38
CA GLU A 27 40.28 4.65 -13.04
C GLU A 27 39.33 5.77 -12.57
N ASN A 28 38.46 5.47 -11.61
CA ASN A 28 37.48 6.41 -11.06
C ASN A 28 36.56 6.99 -12.15
N ASP A 29 36.26 6.19 -13.18
CA ASP A 29 35.35 6.55 -14.27
C ASP A 29 33.96 6.80 -13.68
N GLN A 30 33.48 8.03 -13.83
CA GLN A 30 32.20 8.46 -13.29
C GLN A 30 31.02 7.72 -13.91
N THR A 31 31.15 7.34 -15.18
CA THR A 31 30.12 6.62 -15.93
C THR A 31 29.94 5.23 -15.35
N VAL A 32 31.04 4.52 -15.11
CA VAL A 32 31.02 3.19 -14.47
C VAL A 32 30.47 3.28 -13.05
N SER A 33 30.86 4.29 -12.28
CA SER A 33 30.32 4.52 -10.93
C SER A 33 28.80 4.78 -10.95
N MET A 34 28.31 5.52 -11.94
CA MET A 34 26.89 5.80 -12.12
C MET A 34 26.10 4.53 -12.46
N TYR A 35 26.55 3.75 -13.46
CA TYR A 35 25.92 2.48 -13.82
C TYR A 35 25.93 1.50 -12.66
N ALA A 36 27.04 1.38 -11.92
CA ALA A 36 27.11 0.54 -10.74
C ALA A 36 26.09 0.95 -9.66
N THR A 37 25.94 2.26 -9.42
CA THR A 37 24.95 2.81 -8.48
C THR A 37 23.52 2.49 -8.94
N LEU A 38 23.21 2.70 -10.22
CA LEU A 38 21.89 2.41 -10.78
C LEU A 38 21.55 0.92 -10.69
N THR A 39 22.51 0.04 -11.01
CA THR A 39 22.34 -1.41 -10.90
C THR A 39 22.01 -1.84 -9.46
N MET A 40 22.70 -1.27 -8.45
CA MET A 40 22.40 -1.55 -7.05
C MET A 40 20.99 -1.08 -6.65
N ILE A 41 20.59 0.13 -7.07
CA ILE A 41 19.25 0.68 -6.79
C ILE A 41 18.18 -0.19 -7.45
N CYS A 42 18.34 -0.53 -8.73
CA CYS A 42 17.39 -1.38 -9.46
C CYS A 42 17.25 -2.76 -8.83
N ALA A 43 18.35 -3.37 -8.38
CA ALA A 43 18.31 -4.67 -7.72
C ALA A 43 17.57 -4.62 -6.38
N LEU A 44 17.83 -3.58 -5.57
CA LEU A 44 17.17 -3.39 -4.27
C LEU A 44 15.67 -3.07 -4.43
N VAL A 45 15.34 -2.06 -5.24
CA VAL A 45 13.95 -1.63 -5.48
C VAL A 45 13.16 -2.72 -6.19
N GLY A 46 13.72 -3.31 -7.25
CA GLY A 46 13.08 -4.40 -7.98
C GLY A 46 12.84 -5.60 -7.08
N GLY A 47 13.79 -5.93 -6.21
CA GLY A 47 13.64 -6.98 -5.19
C GLY A 47 12.49 -6.69 -4.23
N ILE A 48 12.45 -5.50 -3.61
CA ILE A 48 11.38 -5.09 -2.69
C ILE A 48 10.03 -5.16 -3.41
N VAL A 49 9.90 -4.53 -4.58
CA VAL A 49 8.65 -4.48 -5.35
C VAL A 49 8.17 -5.87 -5.74
N LEU A 50 9.04 -6.74 -6.24
CA LEU A 50 8.67 -8.10 -6.64
C LEU A 50 8.30 -8.98 -5.44
N ILE A 51 9.02 -8.85 -4.33
CA ILE A 51 8.69 -9.59 -3.10
C ILE A 51 7.34 -9.12 -2.56
N SER A 52 7.12 -7.81 -2.46
CA SER A 52 5.84 -7.24 -2.04
C SER A 52 4.70 -7.69 -2.95
N TYR A 53 4.92 -7.69 -4.27
CA TYR A 53 3.95 -8.24 -5.22
C TYR A 53 3.62 -9.70 -4.92
N LEU A 54 4.64 -10.56 -4.72
CA LEU A 54 4.41 -11.98 -4.44
C LEU A 54 3.69 -12.23 -3.10
N LEU A 55 3.93 -11.38 -2.10
CA LEU A 55 3.28 -11.45 -0.80
C LEU A 55 1.84 -10.94 -0.84
N LEU A 56 1.58 -9.86 -1.58
CA LEU A 56 0.29 -9.20 -1.65
C LEU A 56 -0.64 -9.76 -2.73
N LYS A 57 -0.11 -10.57 -3.65
CA LYS A 57 -0.86 -11.03 -4.84
C LYS A 57 -2.05 -11.95 -4.58
N GLY A 58 -2.31 -12.41 -3.35
CA GLY A 58 -3.36 -13.40 -3.01
C GLY A 58 -4.58 -13.37 -3.95
N SER A 59 -5.09 -14.54 -4.35
CA SER A 59 -6.14 -14.62 -5.38
C SER A 59 -7.54 -14.45 -4.76
N PRO A 60 -8.35 -13.44 -5.17
CA PRO A 60 -8.06 -12.25 -5.98
C PRO A 60 -7.47 -11.07 -5.17
N TRP A 61 -6.82 -10.12 -5.85
CA TRP A 61 -6.24 -8.93 -5.19
C TRP A 61 -7.34 -8.10 -4.53
N THR A 62 -7.30 -8.01 -3.20
CA THR A 62 -8.13 -7.09 -2.43
C THR A 62 -7.76 -5.64 -2.75
N GLY A 63 -8.73 -4.72 -2.69
CA GLY A 63 -8.52 -3.28 -2.80
C GLY A 63 -7.43 -2.76 -1.87
N GLU A 64 -7.39 -3.27 -0.63
CA GLU A 64 -6.37 -2.93 0.35
C GLU A 64 -4.96 -3.35 -0.10
N ASN A 65 -4.81 -4.56 -0.66
CA ASN A 65 -3.52 -5.02 -1.20
C ASN A 65 -3.09 -4.18 -2.42
N LYS A 66 -4.03 -3.73 -3.26
CA LYS A 66 -3.75 -2.81 -4.38
C LYS A 66 -3.24 -1.46 -3.87
N VAL A 67 -3.89 -0.90 -2.85
CA VAL A 67 -3.50 0.37 -2.22
C VAL A 67 -2.12 0.24 -1.57
N LEU A 68 -1.88 -0.81 -0.80
CA LEU A 68 -0.60 -1.07 -0.15
C LEU A 68 0.54 -1.23 -1.18
N MET A 69 0.29 -1.97 -2.26
CA MET A 69 1.27 -2.11 -3.34
C MET A 69 1.61 -0.76 -3.98
N ARG A 70 0.62 0.13 -4.17
CA ARG A 70 0.85 1.48 -4.70
C ARG A 70 1.69 2.32 -3.75
N TYR A 71 1.45 2.26 -2.44
CA TYR A 71 2.31 2.94 -1.47
C TYR A 71 3.76 2.43 -1.54
N ILE A 72 3.97 1.12 -1.63
CA ILE A 72 5.31 0.54 -1.76
C ILE A 72 6.01 1.05 -3.02
N LEU A 73 5.30 1.09 -4.16
CA LEU A 73 5.85 1.62 -5.41
C LEU A 73 6.25 3.10 -5.28
N VAL A 74 5.35 3.94 -4.77
CA VAL A 74 5.62 5.38 -4.57
C VAL A 74 6.80 5.58 -3.64
N PHE A 75 6.86 4.84 -2.52
CA PHE A 75 7.95 4.93 -1.57
C PHE A 75 9.29 4.51 -2.18
N CYS A 76 9.36 3.35 -2.85
CA CYS A 76 10.59 2.87 -3.47
C CYS A 76 11.11 3.84 -4.55
N LEU A 77 10.23 4.42 -5.35
CA LEU A 77 10.61 5.44 -6.32
C LEU A 77 11.10 6.70 -5.60
N ALA A 78 10.35 7.24 -4.64
CA ALA A 78 10.72 8.45 -3.92
C ALA A 78 12.11 8.32 -3.28
N VAL A 79 12.39 7.22 -2.56
CA VAL A 79 13.68 6.97 -1.93
C VAL A 79 14.82 6.92 -2.95
N SER A 80 14.60 6.28 -4.11
CA SER A 80 15.61 6.17 -5.16
C SER A 80 15.96 7.52 -5.76
N PHE A 81 14.94 8.33 -6.06
CA PHE A 81 15.12 9.66 -6.64
C PHE A 81 15.72 10.64 -5.64
N VAL A 82 15.33 10.58 -4.35
CA VAL A 82 15.95 11.37 -3.27
C VAL A 82 17.41 10.99 -3.09
N TYR A 83 17.75 9.70 -3.11
CA TYR A 83 19.14 9.24 -3.02
C TYR A 83 20.00 9.78 -4.17
N LEU A 84 19.51 9.69 -5.41
CA LEU A 84 20.21 10.24 -6.59
C LEU A 84 20.37 11.77 -6.50
N GLY A 85 19.32 12.49 -6.11
CA GLY A 85 19.37 13.94 -5.89
C GLY A 85 20.36 14.33 -4.78
N GLY A 86 20.37 13.58 -3.67
CA GLY A 86 21.34 13.75 -2.59
C GLY A 86 22.78 13.55 -3.04
N LYS A 87 23.04 12.55 -3.90
CA LYS A 87 24.36 12.32 -4.50
C LYS A 87 24.81 13.51 -5.36
N LEU A 88 23.89 14.13 -6.12
CA LEU A 88 24.16 15.34 -6.89
C LEU A 88 24.51 16.53 -5.99
N ILE A 89 23.76 16.74 -4.90
CA ILE A 89 24.03 17.82 -3.94
C ILE A 89 25.43 17.65 -3.32
N ILE A 90 25.77 16.45 -2.84
CA ILE A 90 27.08 16.15 -2.24
C ILE A 90 28.19 16.40 -3.27
N ARG A 91 27.99 15.98 -4.53
CA ARG A 91 28.96 16.21 -5.61
C ARG A 91 29.14 17.69 -5.90
N GLY A 92 28.05 18.44 -6.05
CA GLY A 92 28.11 19.88 -6.28
C GLY A 92 28.80 20.63 -5.14
N ARG A 93 28.63 20.19 -3.89
CA ARG A 93 29.38 20.74 -2.74
C ARG A 93 30.88 20.46 -2.81
N LYS A 94 31.28 19.24 -3.18
CA LYS A 94 32.70 18.88 -3.29
C LYS A 94 33.41 19.60 -4.44
N GLY A 95 32.69 19.90 -5.52
CA GLY A 95 33.24 20.59 -6.69
C GLY A 95 33.05 22.11 -6.69
N ASP A 96 32.51 22.69 -5.61
CA ASP A 96 32.06 24.09 -5.51
C ASP A 96 31.17 24.54 -6.70
N ASP A 97 30.43 23.59 -7.28
CA ASP A 97 29.56 23.81 -8.43
C ASP A 97 28.13 24.07 -7.94
N ARG A 98 27.79 25.35 -7.89
CA ARG A 98 26.46 25.82 -7.48
C ARG A 98 25.34 25.31 -8.39
N LEU A 99 25.60 25.14 -9.68
CA LEU A 99 24.57 24.71 -10.64
C LEU A 99 24.19 23.25 -10.39
N THR A 100 25.18 22.38 -10.17
CA THR A 100 24.94 20.99 -9.77
C THR A 100 24.23 20.88 -8.41
N GLN A 101 24.55 21.76 -7.45
CA GLN A 101 23.84 21.80 -6.16
C GLN A 101 22.37 22.20 -6.33
N ILE A 102 22.08 23.24 -7.10
CA ILE A 102 20.71 23.70 -7.37
C ILE A 102 19.92 22.63 -8.12
N ALA A 103 20.53 21.97 -9.11
CA ALA A 103 19.90 20.86 -9.83
C ALA A 103 19.55 19.71 -8.87
N GLY A 104 20.47 19.33 -7.98
CA GLY A 104 20.23 18.29 -6.98
C GLY A 104 19.13 18.66 -5.97
N LEU A 105 19.10 19.91 -5.49
CA LEU A 105 18.05 20.41 -4.60
C LEU A 105 16.68 20.44 -5.29
N SER A 106 16.64 20.93 -6.52
CA SER A 106 15.41 20.98 -7.33
C SER A 106 14.87 19.58 -7.59
N TRP A 107 15.76 18.62 -7.87
CA TRP A 107 15.39 17.21 -8.06
C TRP A 107 14.74 16.61 -6.81
N VAL A 108 15.35 16.82 -5.64
CA VAL A 108 14.80 16.34 -4.36
C VAL A 108 13.44 17.01 -4.09
N LEU A 109 13.33 18.33 -4.29
CA LEU A 109 12.08 19.05 -4.07
C LEU A 109 10.95 18.53 -4.97
N VAL A 110 11.18 18.38 -6.27
CA VAL A 110 10.20 17.84 -7.22
C VAL A 110 9.81 16.41 -6.84
N THR A 111 10.77 15.59 -6.43
CA THR A 111 10.51 14.21 -5.98
C THR A 111 9.58 14.18 -4.77
N LEU A 112 9.84 15.02 -3.77
CA LEU A 112 9.01 15.11 -2.57
C LEU A 112 7.59 15.57 -2.91
N LEU A 113 7.45 16.60 -3.72
CA LEU A 113 6.13 17.09 -4.18
C LEU A 113 5.36 16.03 -4.95
N ALA A 114 6.00 15.38 -5.93
CA ALA A 114 5.38 14.31 -6.71
C ALA A 114 4.98 13.12 -5.83
N SER A 115 5.81 12.73 -4.86
CA SER A 115 5.49 11.67 -3.92
C SER A 115 4.33 12.05 -2.98
N GLY A 116 4.27 13.29 -2.50
CA GLY A 116 3.19 13.78 -1.66
C GLY A 116 1.85 13.78 -2.41
N TYR A 117 1.86 14.22 -3.67
CA TYR A 117 0.69 14.14 -4.54
C TYR A 117 0.26 12.69 -4.79
N ALA A 118 1.20 11.80 -5.10
CA ALA A 118 0.90 10.39 -5.33
C ALA A 118 0.34 9.71 -4.07
N ILE A 119 0.87 10.01 -2.88
CA ILE A 119 0.35 9.50 -1.60
C ILE A 119 -1.08 10.00 -1.37
N SER A 120 -1.35 11.29 -1.58
CA SER A 120 -2.70 11.85 -1.43
C SER A 120 -3.70 11.25 -2.43
N TYR A 121 -3.26 10.97 -3.65
CA TYR A 121 -4.08 10.30 -4.64
C TYR A 121 -4.41 8.85 -4.24
N VAL A 122 -3.42 8.12 -3.72
CA VAL A 122 -3.62 6.74 -3.23
C VAL A 122 -4.48 6.72 -1.97
N SER A 123 -4.36 7.69 -1.06
CA SER A 123 -5.17 7.75 0.16
C SER A 123 -6.66 7.91 -0.15
N LYS A 124 -7.00 8.76 -1.12
CA LYS A 124 -8.39 8.97 -1.56
C LYS A 124 -9.06 7.71 -2.12
N MET A 125 -8.28 6.75 -2.63
CA MET A 125 -8.84 5.47 -3.08
C MET A 125 -9.20 4.52 -1.95
N ASN A 126 -8.75 4.81 -0.74
CA ASN A 126 -9.00 4.02 0.46
C ASN A 126 -9.92 4.76 1.44
N GLU A 127 -10.50 5.89 1.03
CA GLU A 127 -11.45 6.66 1.83
C GLU A 127 -12.84 6.00 1.77
N GLY A 128 -13.52 5.96 2.92
CA GLY A 128 -14.89 5.49 3.04
C GLY A 128 -15.07 3.97 3.06
N TRP A 129 -16.25 3.53 2.62
CA TRP A 129 -16.68 2.14 2.56
C TRP A 129 -16.37 1.54 1.20
N THR A 130 -15.17 0.99 1.04
CA THR A 130 -14.83 0.23 -0.16
C THR A 130 -15.60 -1.10 -0.20
N PRO A 131 -15.84 -1.70 -1.39
CA PRO A 131 -16.54 -2.98 -1.50
C PRO A 131 -15.93 -4.09 -0.62
N GLU A 132 -14.61 -4.11 -0.46
CA GLU A 132 -13.95 -5.09 0.41
C GLU A 132 -14.22 -4.84 1.89
N ARG A 133 -14.31 -3.58 2.32
CA ARG A 133 -14.64 -3.22 3.70
C ARG A 133 -16.09 -3.54 4.03
N GLN A 134 -16.99 -3.32 3.08
CA GLN A 134 -18.40 -3.72 3.19
C GLN A 134 -18.52 -5.24 3.27
N LYS A 135 -17.81 -5.97 2.40
CA LYS A 135 -17.76 -7.44 2.45
C LYS A 135 -17.19 -7.96 3.78
N ALA A 136 -16.11 -7.38 4.28
CA ALA A 136 -15.55 -7.76 5.58
C ALA A 136 -16.51 -7.49 6.75
N LEU A 137 -17.31 -6.43 6.66
CA LEU A 137 -18.36 -6.15 7.64
C LEU A 137 -19.52 -7.15 7.55
N MET A 138 -19.92 -7.50 6.32
CA MET A 138 -20.90 -8.55 6.04
C MET A 138 -20.45 -9.90 6.58
N ASP A 139 -19.22 -10.32 6.28
CA ASP A 139 -18.64 -11.59 6.73
C ASP A 139 -18.57 -11.64 8.26
N LYS A 140 -18.17 -10.54 8.92
CA LYS A 140 -18.21 -10.42 10.38
C LYS A 140 -19.63 -10.58 10.94
N CYS A 141 -20.62 -9.95 10.31
CA CYS A 141 -22.01 -10.12 10.71
C CYS A 141 -22.44 -11.59 10.56
N ILE A 142 -22.10 -12.26 9.45
CA ILE A 142 -22.43 -13.66 9.19
C ILE A 142 -21.79 -14.58 10.24
N GLU A 143 -20.52 -14.36 10.59
CA GLU A 143 -19.82 -15.12 11.64
C GLU A 143 -20.47 -14.92 13.02
N GLN A 144 -20.87 -13.68 13.33
CA GLN A 144 -21.56 -13.33 14.58
C GLN A 144 -23.06 -13.68 14.57
N ASN A 145 -23.61 -14.02 13.41
CA ASN A 145 -25.05 -14.30 13.23
C ASN A 145 -25.51 -15.51 14.05
N ALA A 146 -24.59 -16.43 14.37
CA ALA A 146 -24.87 -17.53 15.30
C ALA A 146 -25.20 -17.07 16.73
N SER A 147 -24.80 -15.86 17.13
CA SER A 147 -25.08 -15.28 18.45
C SER A 147 -26.20 -14.25 18.47
N TYR A 148 -26.50 -13.59 17.35
CA TYR A 148 -27.41 -12.44 17.34
C TYR A 148 -28.55 -12.47 16.28
N GLY A 149 -28.49 -13.31 15.25
CA GLY A 149 -29.62 -13.54 14.32
C GLY A 149 -29.88 -12.48 13.22
N TYR A 150 -29.10 -11.39 13.14
CA TYR A 150 -29.39 -10.23 12.28
C TYR A 150 -29.57 -10.52 10.78
N ASP A 151 -30.34 -9.65 10.11
CA ASP A 151 -30.28 -9.48 8.66
C ASP A 151 -29.01 -8.69 8.27
N CYS A 152 -27.97 -9.41 7.85
CA CYS A 152 -26.64 -8.83 7.63
C CYS A 152 -26.58 -7.74 6.53
N PRO A 153 -27.32 -7.83 5.42
CA PRO A 153 -27.49 -6.70 4.49
C PRO A 153 -28.03 -5.43 5.15
N CYS A 154 -29.10 -5.53 5.93
CA CYS A 154 -29.65 -4.40 6.69
C CYS A 154 -28.62 -3.83 7.69
N PHE A 155 -27.91 -4.72 8.40
CA PHE A 155 -26.86 -4.32 9.33
C PHE A 155 -25.75 -3.50 8.65
N VAL A 156 -25.25 -3.96 7.51
CA VAL A 156 -24.22 -3.25 6.75
C VAL A 156 -24.71 -1.88 6.30
N GLU A 157 -25.94 -1.79 5.81
CA GLU A 157 -26.54 -0.52 5.37
C GLU A 157 -26.66 0.48 6.53
N GLU A 158 -27.15 0.04 7.69
CA GLU A 158 -27.31 0.90 8.87
C GLU A 158 -25.95 1.32 9.47
N VAL A 159 -24.95 0.43 9.46
CA VAL A 159 -23.57 0.79 9.82
C VAL A 159 -23.03 1.87 8.88
N MET A 160 -23.24 1.73 7.58
CA MET A 160 -22.76 2.70 6.59
C MET A 160 -23.48 4.05 6.67
N LYS A 161 -24.77 4.06 7.00
CA LYS A 161 -25.53 5.30 7.26
C LYS A 161 -25.05 6.01 8.52
N LYS A 162 -24.78 5.25 9.59
CA LYS A 162 -24.40 5.80 10.90
C LYS A 162 -22.94 6.23 10.96
N TYR A 163 -22.04 5.52 10.27
CA TYR A 163 -20.61 5.79 10.26
C TYR A 163 -20.13 6.05 8.84
N GLN A 164 -19.57 7.24 8.58
CA GLN A 164 -19.07 7.60 7.26
C GLN A 164 -17.86 6.77 6.81
N THR A 165 -17.14 6.14 7.74
CA THR A 165 -15.92 5.37 7.47
C THR A 165 -15.85 4.11 8.32
N ASN A 166 -15.15 3.09 7.81
CA ASN A 166 -14.85 1.87 8.55
C ASN A 166 -14.01 2.18 9.81
N GLU A 167 -13.12 3.16 9.75
CA GLU A 167 -12.33 3.62 10.90
C GLU A 167 -13.22 4.19 12.03
N ALA A 168 -14.23 4.98 11.68
CA ALA A 168 -15.19 5.52 12.65
C ALA A 168 -16.02 4.40 13.31
N TYR A 169 -16.46 3.42 12.53
CA TYR A 169 -17.14 2.23 13.04
C TYR A 169 -16.25 1.45 14.02
N ASN A 170 -15.03 1.10 13.61
CA ASN A 170 -14.10 0.32 14.45
C ASN A 170 -13.72 1.07 15.73
N ALA A 171 -13.60 2.40 15.69
CA ALA A 171 -13.34 3.22 16.87
C ALA A 171 -14.52 3.19 17.86
N ALA A 172 -15.75 3.24 17.35
CA ALA A 172 -16.96 3.16 18.16
C ALA A 172 -17.10 1.79 18.84
N MET A 173 -16.77 0.70 18.14
CA MET A 173 -16.87 -0.66 18.69
C MET A 173 -15.81 -0.96 19.77
N LYS A 174 -14.59 -0.43 19.62
CA LYS A 174 -13.54 -0.57 20.67
C LYS A 174 -13.85 0.14 21.98
N GLY A 175 -14.84 1.04 22.00
CA GLY A 175 -15.22 1.84 23.17
C GLY A 175 -16.14 1.14 24.18
N GLY A 176 -16.44 -0.15 24.01
CA GLY A 176 -17.37 -0.89 24.89
C GLY A 176 -18.85 -0.56 24.65
N ASN A 177 -19.18 0.04 23.51
CA ASN A 177 -20.55 0.32 23.07
C ASN A 177 -21.13 -0.78 22.16
N GLU A 178 -20.43 -1.91 22.04
CA GLU A 178 -20.78 -3.01 21.14
C GLU A 178 -22.17 -3.58 21.49
N ASP A 179 -22.44 -3.86 22.77
CA ASP A 179 -23.73 -4.39 23.22
C ASP A 179 -24.91 -3.43 22.94
N LYS A 180 -24.75 -2.13 23.23
CA LYS A 180 -25.78 -1.11 22.94
C LYS A 180 -26.01 -0.91 21.45
N PHE A 181 -24.96 -1.12 20.66
CA PHE A 181 -25.04 -1.04 19.21
C PHE A 181 -25.82 -2.23 18.65
N HIS A 182 -25.52 -3.44 19.13
CA HIS A 182 -26.22 -4.66 18.79
C HIS A 182 -27.70 -4.63 19.21
N GLU A 183 -28.02 -4.14 20.41
CA GLU A 183 -29.41 -3.96 20.88
C GLU A 183 -30.21 -2.98 20.01
N ALA A 184 -29.58 -1.90 19.54
CA ALA A 184 -30.21 -1.00 18.58
C ALA A 184 -30.44 -1.68 17.22
N MET A 185 -29.51 -2.53 16.78
CA MET A 185 -29.63 -3.28 15.53
C MET A 185 -30.66 -4.40 15.61
N ASP A 186 -30.92 -5.00 16.77
CA ASP A 186 -32.03 -5.96 16.98
C ASP A 186 -33.39 -5.33 16.65
N THR A 187 -33.53 -4.02 16.90
CA THR A 187 -34.76 -3.27 16.64
C THR A 187 -34.84 -2.78 15.19
N LEU A 188 -33.71 -2.36 14.61
CA LEU A 188 -33.66 -1.77 13.27
C LEU A 188 -33.60 -2.82 12.16
N CYS A 189 -32.97 -3.97 12.42
CA CYS A 189 -32.77 -5.05 11.47
C CYS A 189 -33.20 -6.41 12.06
N PRO A 190 -34.49 -6.58 12.41
CA PRO A 190 -34.97 -7.79 13.06
C PRO A 190 -34.85 -9.03 12.14
N CYS A 191 -34.51 -10.16 12.74
CA CYS A 191 -34.33 -11.44 12.06
C CYS A 191 -35.62 -11.88 11.33
N GLY A 192 -35.57 -12.12 10.00
CA GLY A 192 -36.76 -12.50 9.24
C GLY A 192 -36.55 -12.85 7.77
N VAL A 193 -36.05 -14.07 7.52
CA VAL A 193 -36.25 -14.89 6.30
C VAL A 193 -35.72 -14.32 4.97
N LYS A 194 -34.44 -14.61 4.66
CA LYS A 194 -34.05 -15.11 3.34
C LYS A 194 -32.67 -15.79 3.41
N SER A 195 -32.60 -17.04 2.95
CA SER A 195 -31.33 -17.67 2.61
C SER A 195 -30.79 -16.97 1.37
N TYR A 196 -29.79 -16.12 1.52
CA TYR A 196 -29.18 -15.41 0.41
C TYR A 196 -28.38 -16.39 -0.47
N SER A 197 -28.70 -16.45 -1.76
CA SER A 197 -27.84 -17.09 -2.76
C SER A 197 -26.71 -16.15 -3.16
N GLU A 198 -25.56 -16.70 -3.55
CA GLU A 198 -24.31 -15.99 -3.91
C GLU A 198 -24.52 -14.83 -4.91
N SER A 199 -25.57 -14.88 -5.73
CA SER A 199 -25.98 -13.84 -6.69
C SER A 199 -26.63 -12.58 -6.10
N GLU A 200 -27.26 -12.65 -4.91
CA GLU A 200 -27.88 -11.46 -4.29
C GLU A 200 -26.82 -10.54 -3.66
N VAL A 201 -25.70 -11.12 -3.21
CA VAL A 201 -24.51 -10.39 -2.71
C VAL A 201 -23.81 -9.59 -3.82
N GLU A 202 -23.94 -10.03 -5.08
CA GLU A 202 -23.45 -9.30 -6.27
C GLU A 202 -24.45 -8.25 -6.80
N SER A 203 -25.66 -8.15 -6.25
CA SER A 203 -26.73 -7.29 -6.79
C SER A 203 -27.00 -6.02 -5.97
N ILE A 204 -26.26 -5.80 -4.89
CA ILE A 204 -26.23 -4.49 -4.25
C ILE A 204 -25.51 -3.57 -5.24
N ASP A 205 -26.30 -2.76 -5.97
CA ASP A 205 -25.83 -1.90 -7.05
C ASP A 205 -24.57 -1.12 -6.63
N PHE A 206 -23.46 -1.48 -7.28
CA PHE A 206 -22.11 -0.99 -7.08
C PHE A 206 -21.87 0.43 -7.63
#